data_AF-A0A432T428-F1
#
_entry.id   AF-A0A432T428-F1
#
_cell.length_a   1.000
_cell.length_b   1.000
_cell.length_c   1.000
_cell.angle_alpha   90.00
_cell.angle_beta   90.00
_cell.angle_gamma   90.00
#
_symmetry.space_group_name_H-M   'P 1'
#
loop_
_entity.id
_entity.type
_entity.pdbx_description
1 polymer ?
#
loop_
_entity_poly.entity_id
_entity_poly.type
_entity_poly.pdbx_seq_one_letter_code
_entity_poly.pdbx_strand_id
1 'polypeptide(L)'
;VVALFVTFSTEVTSNTALTSIAIPIFYEFAKAMGETEGTILLMVATVAASYAFMLPIATPPNAIVMSSRVISIKEMATVGLKLNFIGVAVLSLVAYFIWPYLF
;
A
#
# COMPACT_ATOMS: atom_id res chain seq x y z
N VAL A 1 -8.11 3.72 -7.23
CA VAL A 1 -8.46 4.57 -6.06
C VAL A 1 -8.09 3.90 -4.74
N VAL A 2 -8.54 2.65 -4.50
CA VAL A 2 -8.23 1.91 -3.25
C VAL A 2 -6.72 1.82 -2.98
N ALA A 3 -5.91 1.47 -3.99
CA ALA A 3 -4.45 1.43 -3.85
C ALA A 3 -3.88 2.76 -3.32
N LEU A 4 -4.27 3.91 -3.89
CA LEU A 4 -3.83 5.23 -3.42
C LEU A 4 -4.25 5.46 -1.97
N PHE A 5 -5.52 5.23 -1.65
CA PHE A 5 -6.06 5.45 -0.32
C PHE A 5 -5.26 4.65 0.72
N VAL A 6 -5.12 3.34 0.50
CA VAL A 6 -4.43 2.45 1.44
C VAL A 6 -2.94 2.78 1.55
N THR A 7 -2.26 3.04 0.43
CA THR A 7 -0.83 3.42 0.43
C THR A 7 -0.58 4.69 1.24
N PHE A 8 -1.42 5.72 1.12
CA PHE A 8 -1.24 6.93 1.94
C PHE A 8 -1.68 6.74 3.40
N SER A 9 -2.70 5.92 3.66
CA SER A 9 -3.10 5.58 5.04
C SER A 9 -2.00 4.83 5.80
N THR A 10 -1.22 4.00 5.11
CA THR A 10 -0.16 3.21 5.75
C THR A 10 1.06 4.04 6.16
N GLU A 11 1.17 5.29 5.70
CA GLU A 11 2.26 6.19 6.12
C GLU A 11 2.09 6.67 7.57
N VAL A 12 0.85 6.66 8.07
CA VAL A 12 0.51 7.15 9.42
C VAL A 12 0.06 6.03 10.36
N THR A 13 -0.05 4.79 9.87
CA THR A 13 -0.54 3.63 10.62
C THR A 13 0.33 2.41 10.31
N SER A 14 0.58 1.53 11.28
CA SER A 14 1.30 0.27 11.03
C SER A 14 0.61 -0.57 9.95
N ASN A 15 1.37 -1.11 9.01
CA ASN A 15 0.87 -1.96 7.92
C ASN A 15 -0.05 -3.08 8.43
N THR A 16 0.33 -3.74 9.52
CA THR A 16 -0.46 -4.82 10.13
C THR A 16 -1.76 -4.29 10.72
N ALA A 17 -1.73 -3.16 11.42
CA ALA A 17 -2.93 -2.56 12.00
C ALA A 17 -3.90 -2.09 10.91
N LEU A 18 -3.39 -1.45 9.85
CA LEU A 18 -4.19 -1.02 8.72
C LEU A 18 -4.82 -2.22 8.00
N THR A 19 -4.05 -3.28 7.76
CA THR A 19 -4.55 -4.50 7.10
C THR A 19 -5.65 -5.17 7.93
N SER A 20 -5.47 -5.31 9.24
CA SER A 20 -6.46 -5.91 10.13
C SER A 20 -7.79 -5.14 10.18
N ILE A 21 -7.76 -3.82 9.94
CA ILE A 21 -8.97 -2.99 9.90
C ILE A 21 -9.57 -2.96 8.49
N ALA A 22 -8.75 -2.74 7.47
CA ALA A 22 -9.20 -2.47 6.12
C ALA A 22 -9.69 -3.72 5.39
N ILE A 23 -9.03 -4.88 5.57
CA ILE A 23 -9.37 -6.10 4.83
C ILE A 23 -10.77 -6.62 5.14
N PRO A 24 -11.22 -6.70 6.41
CA PRO A 24 -12.61 -7.08 6.69
C PRO A 24 -13.64 -6.14 6.05
N ILE A 25 -13.35 -4.84 6.01
CA ILE A 25 -14.24 -3.85 5.38
C ILE A 25 -14.29 -4.06 3.86
N PHE A 26 -13.13 -4.22 3.21
CA PHE A 26 -13.07 -4.50 1.77
C PHE A 26 -13.64 -5.86 1.39
N TYR A 27 -13.58 -6.85 2.30
CA TYR A 27 -14.20 -8.15 2.10
C TYR A 27 -15.74 -8.03 2.00
N GLU A 28 -16.34 -7.20 2.85
CA GLU A 28 -17.79 -6.93 2.77
C GLU A 28 -18.17 -6.27 1.44
N PHE A 29 -17.35 -5.35 0.91
CA PHE A 29 -17.56 -4.79 -0.42
C PHE A 29 -17.34 -5.82 -1.53
N ALA A 30 -16.32 -6.68 -1.41
CA ALA A 30 -16.00 -7.72 -2.38
C ALA A 30 -17.14 -8.71 -2.59
N LYS A 31 -17.92 -9.03 -1.55
CA LYS A 31 -19.10 -9.91 -1.66
C LYS A 31 -20.22 -9.35 -2.55
N ALA A 32 -20.26 -8.04 -2.75
CA ALA A 32 -21.21 -7.39 -3.66
C ALA A 32 -20.67 -7.27 -5.10
N MET A 33 -19.44 -7.74 -5.35
CA MET A 33 -18.76 -7.73 -6.65
C MET A 33 -18.73 -9.15 -7.24
N GLY A 34 -18.25 -9.29 -8.48
CA GLY A 34 -17.89 -10.59 -9.03
C GLY A 34 -16.68 -11.19 -8.29
N GLU A 35 -16.53 -12.52 -8.36
CA GLU A 35 -15.49 -13.27 -7.64
C GLU A 35 -14.08 -12.79 -7.99
N THR A 36 -13.82 -12.56 -9.29
CA THR A 36 -12.53 -12.06 -9.79
C THR A 36 -12.25 -10.64 -9.30
N GLU A 37 -13.21 -9.72 -9.44
CA GLU A 37 -13.03 -8.32 -9.04
C GLU A 37 -12.91 -8.16 -7.53
N GLY A 38 -13.68 -8.93 -6.77
CA GLY A 38 -13.60 -8.96 -5.31
C GLY A 38 -12.24 -9.44 -4.82
N THR A 39 -11.70 -10.49 -5.44
CA THR A 39 -10.35 -11.00 -5.12
C THR A 39 -9.26 -9.98 -5.47
N ILE A 40 -9.37 -9.33 -6.63
CA ILE A 40 -8.44 -8.25 -7.02
C ILE A 40 -8.48 -7.09 -6.02
N LEU A 41 -9.68 -6.69 -5.56
CA LEU A 41 -9.84 -5.63 -4.56
C LEU A 41 -9.08 -5.95 -3.27
N LEU A 42 -9.26 -7.16 -2.74
CA LEU A 42 -8.61 -7.62 -1.51
C LEU A 42 -7.09 -7.72 -1.66
N MET A 43 -6.62 -8.23 -2.79
CA MET A 43 -5.20 -8.30 -3.12
C MET A 43 -4.58 -6.90 -3.18
N VAL A 44 -5.21 -5.99 -3.91
CA VAL A 44 -4.75 -4.60 -4.04
C VAL A 44 -4.69 -3.92 -2.69
N ALA A 45 -5.72 -4.06 -1.85
CA ALA A 45 -5.73 -3.48 -0.51
C ALA A 45 -4.61 -4.05 0.37
N THR A 46 -4.39 -5.37 0.33
CA THR A 46 -3.35 -6.04 1.13
C THR A 46 -1.94 -5.59 0.72
N VAL A 47 -1.66 -5.56 -0.57
CA VAL A 47 -0.33 -5.19 -1.09
C VAL A 47 -0.07 -3.69 -0.89
N ALA A 48 -1.07 -2.84 -1.16
CA ALA A 48 -0.93 -1.39 -1.00
C ALA A 48 -0.65 -0.97 0.45
N ALA A 49 -1.16 -1.72 1.44
CA ALA A 49 -0.87 -1.50 2.87
C ALA A 49 0.60 -1.75 3.22
N SER A 50 1.39 -2.33 2.32
CA SER A 50 2.84 -2.51 2.53
C SER A 50 3.69 -1.39 1.93
N TYR A 51 3.10 -0.47 1.16
CA TYR A 51 3.82 0.61 0.46
C TYR A 51 4.02 1.85 1.32
N ALA A 52 4.62 1.67 2.50
CA ALA A 52 4.94 2.74 3.44
C ALA A 52 6.37 3.26 3.21
N PHE A 53 6.55 4.18 2.25
CA PHE A 53 7.87 4.64 1.81
C PHE A 53 8.22 6.08 2.22
N MET A 54 7.25 6.88 2.65
CA MET A 54 7.39 8.33 2.84
C MET A 54 7.86 8.72 4.24
N LEU A 55 7.33 8.09 5.29
CA LEU A 55 7.55 8.51 6.67
C LEU A 55 8.40 7.51 7.49
N PRO A 56 9.21 8.01 8.43
CA PRO A 56 10.07 7.17 9.27
C PRO A 56 9.28 6.35 10.31
N ILE A 57 8.10 6.84 10.71
CA ILE A 57 7.27 6.18 11.71
C ILE A 57 6.52 4.95 11.15
N ALA A 58 6.40 4.87 9.83
CA ALA A 58 5.53 3.90 9.18
C ALA A 58 6.07 2.46 9.29
N THR A 59 7.40 2.27 9.23
CA THR A 59 8.02 0.94 9.32
C THR A 59 9.37 0.95 10.06
N PRO A 60 9.75 -0.14 10.76
CA PRO A 60 11.05 -0.22 11.44
C PRO A 60 12.27 0.02 10.53
N PRO A 61 12.34 -0.50 9.29
CA PRO A 61 13.45 -0.21 8.39
C PRO A 61 13.63 1.28 8.10
N ASN A 62 12.52 2.01 7.89
CA ASN A 62 12.55 3.45 7.65
C ASN A 62 13.09 4.21 8.88
N ALA A 63 12.68 3.81 10.09
CA ALA A 63 13.18 4.38 11.33
C ALA A 63 14.69 4.10 11.54
N ILE A 64 15.17 2.90 11.21
CA ILE A 64 16.59 2.53 11.32
C ILE A 64 17.45 3.42 10.41
N VAL A 65 17.05 3.60 9.15
CA VAL A 65 17.79 4.47 8.22
C VAL A 65 17.78 5.92 8.68
N MET A 66 16.64 6.43 9.16
CA MET A 66 16.54 7.79 9.69
C MET A 66 17.45 8.01 10.93
N SER A 67 17.67 6.96 11.74
CA SER A 67 18.57 7.01 12.90
C SER A 67 20.05 7.20 12.54
N SER A 68 20.45 6.83 11.31
CA SER A 68 21.82 7.02 10.80
C SER A 68 22.20 8.49 10.61
N ARG A 69 21.21 9.41 10.61
CA ARG A 69 21.36 10.86 10.35
C ARG A 69 21.97 11.20 8.98
N VAL A 70 22.06 10.25 8.06
CA VAL A 70 22.57 10.46 6.69
C VAL A 70 21.49 11.05 5.78
N ILE A 71 20.21 10.81 6.09
CA ILE A 71 19.06 11.25 5.30
C ILE A 71 18.17 12.13 6.18
N SER A 72 17.67 13.23 5.63
CA SER A 72 16.69 14.09 6.28
C SER A 72 15.26 13.58 6.08
N ILE A 73 14.34 13.94 6.98
CA ILE A 73 12.91 13.60 6.87
C ILE A 73 12.33 14.11 5.53
N LYS A 74 12.78 15.28 5.06
CA LYS A 74 12.31 15.87 3.80
C LYS A 74 12.79 15.07 2.59
N GLU A 75 14.03 14.58 2.59
CA GLU A 75 14.54 13.71 1.53
C GLU A 75 13.78 12.39 1.49
N MET A 76 13.56 11.78 2.65
CA MET A 76 12.76 10.55 2.76
C MET A 76 11.34 10.76 2.24
N ALA A 77 10.66 11.84 2.65
CA ALA A 77 9.30 12.12 2.23
C ALA A 77 9.21 12.39 0.72
N THR A 78 10.15 13.14 0.15
CA THR A 78 10.11 13.47 -1.29
C THR A 78 10.42 12.27 -2.19
N VAL A 79 11.33 11.38 -1.78
CA VAL A 79 11.61 10.14 -2.52
C VAL A 79 10.48 9.13 -2.31
N GLY A 80 10.03 8.96 -1.07
CA GLY A 80 8.94 8.05 -0.73
C GLY A 80 7.63 8.40 -1.43
N LEU A 81 7.29 9.68 -1.56
CA LEU A 81 6.11 10.11 -2.31
C LEU A 81 6.17 9.65 -3.78
N LYS A 82 7.33 9.75 -4.43
CA LYS A 82 7.51 9.26 -5.81
C LYS A 82 7.38 7.73 -5.86
N LEU A 83 7.96 7.02 -4.91
CA LEU A 83 7.86 5.57 -4.81
C LEU A 83 6.42 5.12 -4.56
N ASN A 84 5.62 5.84 -3.77
CA ASN A 84 4.21 5.55 -3.55
C ASN A 84 3.43 5.62 -4.86
N PHE A 85 3.63 6.68 -5.66
CA PHE A 85 2.98 6.79 -6.98
C PHE A 85 3.42 5.69 -7.95
N ILE A 86 4.72 5.39 -8.01
CA ILE A 86 5.26 4.32 -8.85
C ILE A 86 4.70 2.97 -8.41
N GLY A 87 4.73 2.67 -7.11
CA GLY A 87 4.21 1.43 -6.53
C GLY A 87 2.72 1.25 -6.81
N VAL A 88 1.91 2.29 -6.61
CA VAL A 88 0.50 2.28 -6.96
C VAL A 88 0.27 2.06 -8.46
N ALA A 89 1.05 2.70 -9.32
CA ALA A 89 0.95 2.51 -10.77
C ALA A 89 1.28 1.06 -11.16
N VAL A 90 2.40 0.52 -10.66
CA VAL A 90 2.81 -0.87 -10.89
C VAL A 90 1.75 -1.84 -10.37
N LEU A 91 1.28 -1.67 -9.14
CA LEU A 91 0.24 -2.52 -8.55
C LEU A 91 -1.06 -2.47 -9.37
N SER A 92 -1.46 -1.29 -9.84
CA SER A 92 -2.65 -1.14 -10.68
C SER A 92 -2.48 -1.83 -12.03
N LEU A 93 -1.30 -1.76 -12.64
CA LEU A 93 -0.99 -2.47 -13.88
C LEU A 93 -1.02 -3.99 -13.69
N VAL A 94 -0.42 -4.49 -12.61
CA VAL A 94 -0.44 -5.93 -12.27
C VAL A 94 -1.88 -6.40 -12.05
N ALA A 95 -2.67 -5.63 -11.28
CA ALA A 95 -4.07 -5.97 -10.98
C ALA A 95 -4.94 -6.04 -12.24
N TYR A 96 -4.72 -5.17 -13.23
CA TYR A 96 -5.55 -5.10 -14.44
C TYR A 96 -5.05 -6.00 -15.57
N PHE A 97 -3.74 -6.09 -15.78
CA PHE A 97 -3.14 -6.74 -16.96
C PHE A 97 -2.49 -8.08 -16.68
N ILE A 98 -2.24 -8.45 -15.42
CA ILE A 98 -1.55 -9.71 -15.10
C ILE A 98 -2.51 -10.63 -14.36
N TRP A 99 -3.21 -10.13 -13.34
CA TRP A 99 -4.09 -10.94 -12.50
C TRP A 99 -5.15 -11.72 -13.29
N PRO A 100 -5.93 -11.11 -14.21
CA PRO A 100 -7.00 -11.82 -14.91
C PRO A 100 -6.53 -12.90 -15.90
N TYR A 101 -5.24 -12.93 -16.22
CA TYR A 101 -4.67 -13.96 -17.11
C TYR A 101 -4.03 -15.12 -16.34
N LEU A 102 -3.74 -14.92 -15.05
CA LEU A 102 -3.14 -15.93 -14.18
C LEU A 102 -4.19 -16.69 -13.35
N PHE A 103 -5.28 -16.02 -12.99
CA PHE A 103 -6.35 -16.52 -12.14
C PHE A 103 -7.72 -16.12 -12.72
#